data_AF-A0A552L858-F1
#
_entry.id   AF-A0A552L858-F1
#
_cell.length_a   1.000
_cell.length_b   1.000
_cell.length_c   1.000
_cell.angle_alpha   90.00
_cell.angle_beta   90.00
_cell.angle_gamma   90.00
#
_symmetry.space_group_name_H-M   'P 1'
#
loop_
_entity.id
_entity.type
_entity.pdbx_description
1 polymer ?
#
loop_
_entity_poly.entity_id
_entity_poly.type
_entity_poly.pdbx_seq_one_letter_code
_entity_poly.pdbx_strand_id
1 'polypeptide(L)'
;MRGNSEPIVLENKRRGHYEVYFDGNYHCLVPSQNFRINQNNYQIVKTLFECQNYDPNFSDGHILIHHAVVYPLADGKTWQLQLRGILEF
;
A
#
# COMPACT_ATOMS: atom_id res chain seq x y z
N MET A 1 -4.50 18.72 -20.58
CA MET A 1 -3.33 18.11 -19.94
C MET A 1 -3.68 16.66 -19.61
N ARG A 2 -3.15 15.69 -20.35
CA ARG A 2 -3.30 14.26 -20.02
C ARG A 2 -2.32 13.94 -18.90
N GLY A 3 -2.81 13.75 -17.68
CA GLY A 3 -1.98 13.29 -16.57
C GLY A 3 -1.53 11.86 -16.88
N ASN A 4 -0.27 11.70 -17.27
CA ASN A 4 0.35 10.41 -17.45
C ASN A 4 0.73 9.87 -16.06
N SER A 5 -0.28 9.45 -15.28
CA SER A 5 -0.02 8.72 -14.04
C SER A 5 0.39 7.31 -14.43
N GLU A 6 1.70 7.08 -14.48
CA GLU A 6 2.24 5.72 -14.66
C GLU A 6 1.63 4.78 -13.61
N PRO A 7 1.29 3.54 -14.00
CA PRO A 7 0.75 2.57 -13.07
C PRO A 7 1.77 2.29 -11.96
N ILE A 8 1.29 2.24 -10.71
CA ILE A 8 2.14 1.87 -9.58
C ILE A 8 2.36 0.35 -9.65
N VAL A 9 3.61 -0.04 -9.92
CA VAL A 9 4.05 -1.44 -9.97
C VAL A 9 4.92 -1.74 -8.77
N LEU A 10 4.62 -2.83 -8.09
CA LEU A 10 5.27 -3.31 -6.88
C LEU A 10 6.03 -4.58 -7.21
N GLU A 11 7.28 -4.64 -6.77
CA GLU A 11 8.11 -5.83 -6.87
C GLU A 11 7.97 -6.71 -5.62
N ASN A 12 8.01 -8.03 -5.80
CA ASN A 12 8.09 -8.95 -4.69
C ASN A 12 9.45 -8.86 -3.98
N LYS A 13 9.43 -8.64 -2.65
CA LYS A 13 10.64 -8.61 -1.81
C LYS A 13 10.48 -9.55 -0.63
N ARG A 14 11.53 -10.32 -0.34
CA ARG A 14 11.58 -11.27 0.80
C ARG A 14 11.32 -10.61 2.17
N ARG A 15 11.66 -9.32 2.33
CA ARG A 15 11.39 -8.51 3.53
C ARG A 15 10.73 -7.19 3.10
N GLY A 16 9.53 -7.31 2.55
CA GLY A 16 8.72 -6.17 2.13
C GLY A 16 8.13 -5.38 3.29
N HIS A 17 7.68 -4.16 3.00
CA HIS A 17 6.87 -3.35 3.92
C HIS A 17 5.37 -3.70 3.87
N TYR A 18 4.99 -4.48 2.87
CA TYR A 18 3.61 -4.84 2.58
C TYR A 18 3.54 -6.33 2.29
N GLU A 19 2.39 -6.90 2.63
CA GLU A 19 2.03 -8.28 2.37
C GLU A 19 0.84 -8.32 1.43
N VAL A 20 0.82 -9.35 0.57
CA VAL A 20 -0.30 -9.63 -0.33
C VAL A 20 -0.94 -10.95 0.09
N TYR A 21 -2.25 -10.95 0.28
CA TYR A 21 -3.04 -12.16 0.47
C TYR A 21 -4.25 -12.18 -0.47
N PHE A 22 -4.80 -13.36 -0.72
CA PHE A 22 -6.02 -13.52 -1.50
C PHE A 22 -7.19 -13.71 -0.54
N ASP A 23 -8.23 -12.87 -0.66
CA ASP A 23 -9.41 -12.92 0.24
C ASP A 23 -10.54 -13.82 -0.27
N GLY A 24 -10.39 -14.39 -1.47
CA GLY A 24 -11.41 -15.16 -2.18
C GLY A 24 -11.90 -14.50 -3.46
N ASN A 25 -11.78 -13.17 -3.58
CA ASN A 25 -12.21 -12.39 -4.74
C ASN A 25 -11.05 -11.65 -5.42
N TYR A 26 -10.17 -11.03 -4.65
CA TYR A 26 -9.07 -10.24 -5.16
C TYR A 26 -7.82 -10.35 -4.27
N HIS A 27 -6.69 -9.90 -4.82
CA HIS A 27 -5.46 -9.83 -4.05
C HIS A 27 -5.43 -8.51 -3.27
N CYS A 28 -5.41 -8.64 -1.95
CA CYS A 28 -5.37 -7.56 -0.99
C CYS A 28 -3.92 -7.26 -0.61
N LEU A 29 -3.55 -5.98 -0.61
CA LEU A 29 -2.28 -5.51 -0.09
C LEU A 29 -2.49 -4.74 1.22
N VAL A 30 -1.71 -5.11 2.24
CA VAL A 30 -1.77 -4.52 3.59
C VAL A 30 -0.36 -4.22 4.12
N PRO A 31 -0.20 -3.24 5.04
CA PRO A 31 1.04 -3.06 5.77
C PRO A 31 1.45 -4.35 6.51
N SER A 32 2.72 -4.74 6.41
CA SER A 32 3.26 -5.84 7.21
C SER A 32 3.21 -5.53 8.70
N GLN A 33 3.01 -6.54 9.55
CA GLN A 33 2.90 -6.35 11.01
C GLN A 33 4.09 -5.62 11.65
N ASN A 34 5.30 -5.80 11.10
CA ASN A 34 6.52 -5.16 11.60
C ASN A 34 6.85 -3.82 10.92
N PHE A 35 5.98 -3.34 10.03
CA PHE A 35 6.22 -2.11 9.29
C PHE A 35 5.62 -0.91 10.04
N ARG A 36 6.50 -0.11 10.66
CA ARG A 36 6.11 1.17 11.26
C ARG A 36 6.15 2.28 10.21
N ILE A 37 5.02 2.94 10.03
CA ILE A 37 4.90 4.13 9.19
C ILE A 37 5.48 5.32 9.94
N ASN A 38 6.31 6.11 9.27
CA ASN A 38 6.92 7.32 9.80
C ASN A 38 7.14 8.33 8.67
N GLN A 39 7.61 9.54 9.01
CA GLN A 39 7.80 10.61 8.04
C GLN A 39 8.66 10.22 6.82
N ASN A 40 9.67 9.36 7.00
CA ASN A 40 10.59 8.97 5.93
C ASN A 40 9.93 8.03 4.90
N ASN A 41 9.00 7.17 5.33
CA ASN A 41 8.33 6.21 4.46
C ASN A 41 6.88 6.62 4.10
N TYR A 42 6.32 7.64 4.77
CA TYR A 42 4.97 8.13 4.54
C TYR A 42 4.70 8.50 3.07
N GLN A 43 5.69 9.06 2.39
CA GLN A 43 5.56 9.42 0.96
C GLN A 43 5.33 8.20 0.07
N ILE A 44 5.84 7.02 0.45
CA ILE A 44 5.60 5.75 -0.24
C ILE A 44 4.24 5.18 0.18
N VAL A 45 3.90 5.24 1.47
CA VAL A 45 2.60 4.75 1.97
C VAL A 45 1.45 5.46 1.26
N LYS A 46 1.53 6.80 1.13
CA LYS A 46 0.47 7.58 0.51
C LYS A 46 0.26 7.29 -0.98
N THR A 47 1.18 6.60 -1.67
CA THR A 47 0.95 6.17 -3.05
C THR A 47 0.04 4.94 -3.11
N LEU A 48 0.06 4.11 -2.07
CA LEU A 48 -0.70 2.86 -1.97
C LEU A 48 -1.98 3.00 -1.15
N PHE A 49 -2.01 3.94 -0.21
CA PHE A 49 -3.13 4.17 0.69
C PHE A 49 -3.53 5.64 0.70
N GLU A 50 -4.81 5.92 0.85
CA GLU A 50 -5.29 7.18 1.37
C GLU A 50 -5.03 7.22 2.88
N CYS A 51 -4.23 8.20 3.32
CA CYS A 51 -3.87 8.36 4.72
C CYS A 51 -4.73 9.47 5.32
N GLN A 52 -5.61 9.09 6.24
CA GLN A 52 -6.52 10.00 6.93
C GLN A 52 -5.92 10.38 8.30
N ASN A 53 -6.07 11.65 8.68
CA ASN A 53 -5.65 12.19 9.98
C ASN A 53 -4.16 12.01 10.34
N TYR A 54 -3.27 11.80 9.36
CA TYR A 54 -1.83 11.70 9.62
C TYR A 54 -1.23 13.02 10.14
N ASP A 55 -0.60 12.97 11.30
CA ASP A 55 0.25 14.04 11.85
C ASP A 55 1.67 13.50 12.13
N PRO A 56 2.72 14.05 11.49
CA PRO A 56 4.08 13.55 11.66
C PRO A 56 4.63 13.67 13.10
N ASN A 57 4.02 14.49 13.96
CA ASN A 57 4.45 14.68 15.34
C ASN A 57 3.70 13.80 16.35
N PHE A 58 2.53 13.27 15.99
CA PHE A 58 1.62 12.58 16.92
C PHE A 58 1.15 11.20 16.46
N SER A 59 1.26 10.88 15.17
CA SER A 59 0.85 9.57 14.65
C SER A 59 1.88 8.49 14.97
N ASP A 60 1.62 7.73 16.03
CA ASP A 60 2.46 6.61 16.47
C ASP A 60 1.99 5.24 15.94
N GLY A 61 0.77 5.17 15.41
CA GLY A 61 0.13 3.95 14.93
C GLY A 61 -0.77 4.19 13.71
N HIS A 62 -1.44 3.14 13.26
CA HIS A 62 -2.48 3.23 12.25
C HIS A 62 -3.48 2.09 12.40
N ILE A 63 -4.69 2.30 11.88
CA ILE A 63 -5.72 1.30 11.70
C ILE A 63 -5.93 1.11 10.20
N LEU A 64 -5.96 -0.15 9.76
CA LEU A 64 -6.35 -0.50 8.40
C LEU A 64 -7.87 -0.46 8.29
N ILE A 65 -8.40 0.57 7.60
CA ILE A 65 -9.83 0.70 7.34
C ILE A 65 -10.22 -0.12 6.10
N HIS A 66 -9.44 0.00 5.02
CA HIS A 66 -9.60 -0.79 3.80
C HIS A 66 -8.25 -1.23 3.23
N HIS A 67 -8.15 -2.49 2.80
CA HIS A 67 -6.97 -2.98 2.08
C HIS A 67 -6.85 -2.31 0.71
N ALA A 68 -5.63 -2.23 0.19
CA ALA A 68 -5.42 -1.89 -1.21
C ALA A 68 -5.69 -3.13 -2.09
N VAL A 69 -6.12 -2.92 -3.33
CA VAL A 69 -6.33 -4.02 -4.30
C VAL A 69 -5.22 -4.00 -5.33
N VAL A 70 -4.61 -5.16 -5.56
CA VAL A 70 -3.56 -5.37 -6.55
C VAL A 70 -3.91 -6.51 -7.49
N TYR A 71 -3.32 -6.51 -8.68
CA TYR A 71 -3.35 -7.67 -9.58
C TYR A 71 -1.94 -8.10 -9.97
N PRO A 72 -1.69 -9.41 -10.10
CA PRO A 72 -0.42 -9.90 -10.59
C PRO A 72 -0.24 -9.50 -12.06
N LEU A 73 0.95 -9.05 -12.43
CA LEU A 73 1.32 -8.87 -13.84
C LEU A 73 1.79 -10.20 -14.44
N ALA A 74 1.87 -10.23 -15.77
CA ALA A 74 2.18 -11.46 -16.55
C ALA A 74 3.55 -12.07 -16.23
N ASP A 75 4.46 -11.33 -15.59
CA ASP A 75 5.78 -11.82 -15.17
C ASP A 75 5.73 -12.71 -13.92
N GLY A 76 4.57 -12.77 -13.24
CA GLY A 76 4.34 -13.53 -12.00
C GLY A 76 5.16 -13.04 -10.80
N LYS A 77 5.83 -11.89 -10.90
CA LYS A 77 6.75 -11.36 -9.88
C LYS A 77 6.39 -9.95 -9.44
N THR A 78 5.64 -9.22 -10.26
CA THR A 78 5.20 -7.87 -9.98
C THR A 78 3.69 -7.78 -9.84
N TRP A 79 3.28 -6.75 -9.11
CA TRP A 79 1.89 -6.48 -8.78
C TRP A 79 1.55 -5.06 -9.16
N GLN A 80 0.45 -4.85 -9.88
CA GLN A 80 -0.01 -3.52 -10.21
C GLN A 80 -1.12 -3.10 -9.24
N LEU A 81 -0.99 -1.92 -8.65
CA LEU A 81 -2.04 -1.30 -7.86
C LEU A 81 -3.27 -0.98 -8.73
N GLN A 82 -4.43 -1.43 -8.27
CA GLN A 82 -5.71 -1.16 -8.92
C GLN A 82 -6.53 -0.15 -8.13
N LEU A 83 -6.58 -0.33 -6.80
CA LEU A 83 -7.28 0.55 -5.89
C LEU A 83 -6.42 0.81 -4.67
N ARG A 84 -6.36 2.07 -4.25
CA ARG A 84 -5.70 2.45 -3.01
C ARG A 84 -6.52 1.95 -1.81
N GLY A 85 -5.81 1.51 -0.77
CA GLY A 85 -6.44 1.23 0.52
C GLY A 85 -6.67 2.50 1.32
N ILE A 86 -7.18 2.36 2.55
CA ILE A 86 -7.40 3.48 3.47
C ILE A 86 -6.77 3.14 4.83
N LEU A 87 -5.93 4.05 5.32
CA LEU A 87 -5.35 4.02 6.66
C LEU A 87 -5.81 5.24 7.45
N GLU A 88 -6.20 5.01 8.70
CA GLU A 88 -6.42 6.07 9.70
C GLU A 88 -5.28 6.05 10.71
N PHE A 89 -4.74 7.21 11.07
CA PHE A 89 -3.56 7.38 11.93
C PHE A 89 -3.89 8.01 13.27
#